data_AF-A0A257JLC6-F1
#
_entry.id   AF-A0A257JLC6-F1
#
_cell.length_a   1.000
_cell.length_b   1.000
_cell.length_c   1.000
_cell.angle_alpha   90.00
_cell.angle_beta   90.00
_cell.angle_gamma   90.00
#
_symmetry.space_group_name_H-M   'P 1'
#
loop_
_entity.id
_entity.type
_entity.pdbx_description
1 polymer ?
#
loop_
_entity_poly.entity_id
_entity_poly.type
_entity_poly.pdbx_seq_one_letter_code
_entity_poly.pdbx_strand_id
1 'polypeptide(L)'
;DYTVQVAARLGLAVDVVPFDSVAKMLDALREGRIHLAPLLTRTPERAKDLAFSDPYLEMPYHVIARSDAPMYWDLASLRGKRLALTAQHPLREFLASRYPEIQIIDAAPGDGAMDLVASGGADAAVEAKLYANLRINSDNNGQLRQVARVDEIPAQFHFAASHEAAGLIPLINRALADIPTTERDRLYRRWVAVDVRPGFAWRRWAPLIATGATALLLLAAISVWWMRRLHREVARRGQAEQRLLAVANSLPGLVFQYITTADGKLVQRYFSEAVDDFLGPGLADAPSLFEAVASRTPPAQAVTARPGRAWPDRVSRPCQPQDGTLHW
;
A
#
# COMPACT_ATOMS: atom_id res chain seq x y z
N ASP A 1 30.24 -26.20 -2.92
CA ASP A 1 31.31 -25.35 -3.53
C ASP A 1 32.65 -25.46 -2.82
N TYR A 2 32.78 -25.10 -1.53
CA TYR A 2 34.06 -25.20 -0.81
C TYR A 2 34.67 -26.61 -0.84
N THR A 3 33.87 -27.67 -0.66
CA THR A 3 34.33 -29.06 -0.77
C THR A 3 34.98 -29.36 -2.12
N VAL A 4 34.41 -28.84 -3.22
CA VAL A 4 34.94 -29.02 -4.58
C VAL A 4 36.27 -28.27 -4.74
N GLN A 5 36.37 -27.04 -4.21
CA GLN A 5 37.60 -26.24 -4.24
C GLN A 5 38.74 -26.90 -3.46
N VAL A 6 38.44 -27.50 -2.31
CA VAL A 6 39.41 -28.24 -1.48
C VAL A 6 39.83 -29.52 -2.17
N ALA A 7 38.88 -30.31 -2.67
CA ALA A 7 39.18 -31.58 -3.32
C ALA A 7 40.03 -31.41 -4.59
N ALA A 8 39.73 -30.41 -5.42
CA ALA A 8 40.52 -30.10 -6.62
C ALA A 8 41.98 -29.78 -6.31
N ARG A 9 42.25 -29.04 -5.22
CA ARG A 9 43.60 -28.69 -4.77
C ARG A 9 44.37 -29.87 -4.19
N LEU A 10 43.65 -30.79 -3.55
CA LEU A 10 44.23 -32.00 -2.98
C LEU A 10 44.32 -33.16 -3.98
N GLY A 11 43.79 -33.00 -5.19
CA GLY A 11 43.71 -34.08 -6.19
C GLY A 11 42.81 -35.24 -5.75
N LEU A 12 41.82 -34.98 -4.90
CA LEU A 12 40.94 -36.00 -4.33
C LEU A 12 39.64 -36.12 -5.15
N ALA A 13 39.16 -37.35 -5.31
CA ALA A 13 37.79 -37.60 -5.72
C ALA A 13 36.84 -37.42 -4.53
N VAL A 14 35.67 -36.82 -4.77
CA VAL A 14 34.64 -36.61 -3.74
C VAL A 14 33.44 -37.47 -4.09
N ASP A 15 33.05 -38.33 -3.15
CA ASP A 15 31.76 -39.00 -3.16
C ASP A 15 30.82 -38.30 -2.17
N VAL A 16 29.63 -37.92 -2.63
CA VAL A 16 28.67 -37.16 -1.82
C VAL A 16 27.56 -38.09 -1.37
N VAL A 17 27.54 -38.36 -0.07
CA VAL A 17 26.51 -39.20 0.57
C VAL A 17 25.46 -38.29 1.23
N PRO A 18 24.22 -38.23 0.72
CA PRO A 18 23.16 -37.44 1.32
C PRO A 18 22.59 -38.12 2.58
N PHE A 19 22.14 -37.31 3.54
CA PHE A 19 21.49 -37.76 4.77
C PHE A 19 20.23 -36.95 5.04
N ASP A 20 19.21 -37.59 5.62
CA ASP A 20 17.93 -36.92 5.95
C ASP A 20 18.04 -35.93 7.12
N SER A 21 19.07 -36.08 7.96
CA SER A 21 19.26 -35.22 9.12
C SER A 21 20.74 -35.07 9.49
N VAL A 22 21.06 -33.93 10.10
CA VAL A 22 22.39 -33.66 10.65
C VAL A 22 22.78 -34.70 11.70
N ALA A 23 21.82 -35.20 12.49
CA ALA A 23 22.07 -36.24 13.48
C ALA A 23 22.57 -37.53 12.80
N LYS A 24 21.86 -38.04 11.79
CA LYS A 24 22.27 -39.23 11.03
C LYS A 24 23.64 -39.04 10.34
N MET A 25 23.91 -37.86 9.81
CA MET A 25 25.20 -37.52 9.20
C MET A 25 26.33 -37.53 10.24
N LEU A 26 26.11 -36.96 11.42
CA LEU A 26 27.09 -36.96 12.51
C LEU A 26 27.37 -38.37 13.03
N ASP A 27 26.34 -39.22 13.15
CA ASP A 27 26.51 -40.61 13.54
C ASP A 27 27.32 -41.38 12.48
N ALA A 28 27.02 -41.17 11.19
CA ALA A 28 27.81 -41.74 10.10
C ALA A 28 29.28 -41.27 10.11
N LEU A 29 29.52 -40.01 10.48
CA LEU A 29 30.87 -39.46 10.60
C LEU A 29 31.63 -40.06 11.80
N ARG A 30 30.96 -40.25 12.94
CA ARG A 30 31.53 -40.88 14.13
C ARG A 30 31.85 -42.36 13.90
N GLU A 31 30.99 -43.05 13.17
CA GLU A 31 31.17 -44.46 12.80
C GLU A 31 32.17 -44.67 11.65
N GLY A 32 32.75 -43.59 11.10
CA GLY A 32 33.70 -43.68 9.98
C GLY A 32 33.08 -44.07 8.63
N ARG A 33 31.74 -44.18 8.54
CA ARG A 33 31.03 -44.44 7.27
C ARG A 33 31.20 -43.30 6.26
N ILE A 34 31.45 -42.09 6.76
CA ILE A 34 31.91 -40.95 5.97
C ILE A 34 33.15 -40.34 6.65
N HIS A 35 34.01 -39.74 5.85
CA HIS A 35 35.29 -39.22 6.33
C HIS A 35 35.24 -37.73 6.67
N LEU A 36 34.35 -36.98 6.01
CA LEU A 36 34.32 -35.52 6.07
C LEU A 36 32.89 -34.99 5.96
N ALA A 37 32.54 -34.03 6.82
CA ALA A 37 31.31 -33.28 6.77
C ALA A 37 31.62 -31.77 6.64
N PRO A 38 31.16 -31.09 5.58
CA PRO A 38 31.25 -29.65 5.47
C PRO A 38 30.17 -28.96 6.32
N LEU A 39 30.32 -27.65 6.52
CA LEU A 39 29.27 -26.75 7.05
C LEU A 39 28.79 -27.14 8.46
N LEU A 40 29.72 -27.53 9.33
CA LEU A 40 29.44 -27.81 10.73
C LEU A 40 30.00 -26.73 11.64
N THR A 41 29.22 -26.36 12.65
CA THR A 41 29.68 -25.54 13.76
C THR A 41 30.48 -26.37 14.75
N ARG A 42 31.62 -25.83 15.20
CA ARG A 42 32.45 -26.44 16.23
C ARG A 42 31.83 -26.17 17.60
N THR A 43 31.41 -27.21 18.29
CA THR A 43 30.95 -27.14 19.70
C THR A 43 31.87 -27.98 20.58
N PRO A 44 31.98 -27.66 21.89
CA PRO A 44 32.79 -28.46 22.80
C PRO A 44 32.41 -29.94 22.79
N GLU A 45 31.12 -30.25 22.66
CA GLU A 45 30.63 -31.63 22.62
C GLU A 45 31.02 -32.36 21.33
N ARG A 46 30.95 -31.72 20.16
CA ARG A 46 31.39 -32.33 18.90
C ARG A 46 32.90 -32.48 18.82
N ALA A 47 33.65 -31.56 19.44
CA ALA A 47 35.10 -31.57 19.43
C ALA A 47 35.73 -32.69 20.29
N LYS A 48 34.93 -33.45 21.04
CA LYS A 48 35.40 -34.63 21.78
C LYS A 48 35.78 -35.77 20.84
N ASP A 49 34.99 -35.98 19.78
CA ASP A 49 35.07 -37.17 18.94
C ASP A 49 35.36 -36.86 17.46
N LEU A 50 35.37 -35.57 17.08
CA LEU A 50 35.59 -35.12 15.70
C LEU A 50 36.75 -34.12 15.62
N ALA A 51 37.52 -34.21 14.53
CA ALA A 51 38.58 -33.25 14.23
C ALA A 51 38.03 -32.13 13.34
N PHE A 52 38.35 -30.87 13.62
CA PHE A 52 37.82 -29.71 12.91
C PHE A 52 38.90 -28.93 12.17
N SER A 53 38.58 -28.45 10.97
CA SER A 53 39.40 -27.50 10.22
C SER A 53 39.36 -26.10 10.84
N ASP A 54 40.21 -25.22 10.32
CA ASP A 54 40.04 -23.78 10.51
C ASP A 54 38.68 -23.34 9.94
N PRO A 55 38.04 -22.30 10.51
CA PRO A 55 36.79 -21.80 9.97
C PRO A 55 37.04 -21.25 8.56
N TYR A 56 36.26 -21.72 7.59
CA TYR A 56 36.36 -21.26 6.19
C TYR A 56 35.19 -20.37 5.77
N LEU A 57 34.14 -20.34 6.57
CA LEU A 57 32.94 -19.54 6.33
C LEU A 57 32.45 -18.96 7.64
N GLU A 58 32.34 -17.64 7.69
CA GLU A 58 31.81 -16.90 8.81
C GLU A 58 30.65 -16.03 8.36
N MET A 59 29.58 -15.99 9.15
CA MET A 59 28.43 -15.14 8.87
C MET A 59 27.73 -14.72 10.17
N PRO A 60 27.00 -13.61 10.17
CA PRO A 60 26.20 -13.25 11.34
C PRO A 60 25.06 -14.24 11.54
N TYR A 61 24.60 -14.32 12.79
CA TYR A 61 23.27 -14.85 13.07
C TYR A 61 22.23 -13.74 12.84
N HIS A 62 21.01 -14.14 12.53
CA HIS A 62 19.89 -13.24 12.37
C HIS A 62 18.73 -13.69 13.24
N VAL A 63 18.07 -12.72 13.86
CA VAL A 63 16.76 -12.93 14.47
C VAL A 63 15.74 -13.01 13.35
N ILE A 64 14.95 -14.09 13.37
CA ILE A 64 13.85 -14.34 12.46
C ILE A 64 12.56 -14.24 13.25
N ALA A 65 11.61 -13.48 12.74
CA ALA A 65 10.28 -13.36 13.32
C ALA A 65 9.23 -13.47 12.23
N ARG A 66 7.97 -13.56 12.63
CA ARG A 66 6.87 -13.44 11.67
C ARG A 66 6.87 -12.08 10.99
N SER A 67 6.38 -12.04 9.75
CA SER A 67 6.27 -10.82 8.95
C SER A 67 5.34 -9.78 9.59
N ASP A 68 4.36 -10.21 10.38
CA ASP A 68 3.43 -9.36 11.13
C ASP A 68 3.85 -9.13 12.59
N ALA A 69 4.97 -9.70 13.04
CA ALA A 69 5.49 -9.48 14.37
C ALA A 69 5.95 -8.02 14.56
N PRO A 70 5.94 -7.51 15.80
CA PRO A 70 6.56 -6.22 16.12
C PRO A 70 8.04 -6.18 15.73
N MET A 71 8.58 -4.98 15.65
CA MET A 71 9.99 -4.80 15.30
C MET A 71 10.89 -5.15 16.50
N TYR A 72 11.73 -6.17 16.31
CA TYR A 72 12.82 -6.51 17.22
C TYR A 72 14.10 -5.94 16.63
N TRP A 73 14.87 -5.21 17.44
CA TRP A 73 16.06 -4.46 16.98
C TRP A 73 17.36 -5.21 17.27
N ASP A 74 17.35 -6.01 18.32
CA ASP A 74 18.48 -6.75 18.86
C ASP A 74 18.00 -7.90 19.77
N LEU A 75 18.93 -8.66 20.35
CA LEU A 75 18.60 -9.69 21.35
C LEU A 75 17.96 -9.11 22.62
N ALA A 76 18.31 -7.88 23.01
CA ALA A 76 17.76 -7.23 24.19
C ALA A 76 16.23 -6.98 24.08
N SER A 77 15.74 -6.73 22.87
CA SER A 77 14.32 -6.55 22.57
C SER A 77 13.48 -7.84 22.68
N LEU A 78 14.13 -9.00 22.83
CA LEU A 78 13.49 -10.30 23.02
C LEU A 78 13.31 -10.69 24.50
N ARG A 79 13.69 -9.83 25.46
CA ARG A 79 13.45 -10.12 26.88
C ARG A 79 11.96 -10.36 27.15
N GLY A 80 11.66 -11.46 27.86
CA GLY A 80 10.29 -11.90 28.13
C GLY A 80 9.56 -12.50 26.92
N LYS A 81 10.25 -12.72 25.79
CA LYS A 81 9.72 -13.39 24.60
C LYS A 81 10.18 -14.83 24.50
N ARG A 82 9.42 -15.62 23.75
CA ARG A 82 9.73 -17.01 23.42
C ARG A 82 10.68 -17.05 22.23
N LEU A 83 11.90 -17.50 22.45
CA LEU A 83 12.91 -17.66 21.42
C LEU A 83 13.09 -19.15 21.11
N ALA A 84 12.69 -19.58 19.91
CA ALA A 84 12.94 -20.93 19.43
C ALA A 84 14.42 -21.09 19.10
N LEU A 85 15.03 -22.14 19.64
CA LEU A 85 16.44 -22.44 19.42
C LEU A 85 16.64 -23.96 19.41
N THR A 86 17.50 -24.47 18.52
CA THR A 86 17.86 -25.89 18.55
C THR A 86 18.72 -26.18 19.78
N ALA A 87 18.61 -27.40 20.33
CA ALA A 87 19.28 -27.76 21.59
C ALA A 87 20.82 -27.59 21.53
N GLN A 88 21.42 -27.85 20.37
CA GLN A 88 22.86 -27.75 20.14
C GLN A 88 23.29 -26.43 19.48
N HIS A 89 22.43 -25.40 19.52
CA HIS A 89 22.75 -24.12 18.92
C HIS A 89 23.92 -23.43 19.66
N PRO A 90 24.97 -22.94 18.96
CA PRO A 90 26.15 -22.36 19.60
C PRO A 90 25.87 -21.16 20.51
N LEU A 91 24.81 -20.38 20.22
CA LEU A 91 24.42 -19.23 21.04
C LEU A 91 23.69 -19.59 22.34
N ARG A 92 23.36 -20.86 22.59
CA ARG A 92 22.48 -21.24 23.72
C ARG A 92 23.04 -20.81 25.08
N GLU A 93 24.31 -21.10 25.36
CA GLU A 93 24.97 -20.73 26.61
C GLU A 93 25.13 -19.20 26.75
N PHE A 94 25.45 -18.53 25.64
CA PHE A 94 25.55 -17.07 25.60
C PHE A 94 24.20 -16.41 25.91
N LEU A 95 23.11 -16.89 25.31
CA LEU A 95 21.76 -16.37 25.56
C LEU A 95 21.32 -16.65 27.00
N ALA A 96 21.56 -17.85 27.51
CA ALA A 96 21.20 -18.21 28.88
C ALA A 96 21.95 -17.37 29.94
N SER A 97 23.20 -16.99 29.67
CA SER A 97 24.01 -16.19 30.60
C SER A 97 23.76 -14.68 30.47
N ARG A 98 23.65 -14.16 29.24
CA ARG A 98 23.57 -12.71 28.98
C ARG A 98 22.15 -12.16 28.96
N TYR A 99 21.17 -13.00 28.62
CA TYR A 99 19.75 -12.66 28.46
C TYR A 99 18.84 -13.73 29.10
N PRO A 100 18.99 -14.00 30.41
CA PRO A 100 18.22 -15.04 31.10
C PRO A 100 16.70 -14.81 31.07
N GLU A 101 16.26 -13.59 30.76
CA GLU A 101 14.83 -13.25 30.64
C GLU A 101 14.21 -13.71 29.32
N ILE A 102 15.02 -14.13 28.33
CA ILE A 102 14.54 -14.73 27.10
C ILE A 102 14.12 -16.17 27.38
N GLN A 103 12.88 -16.51 27.05
CA GLN A 103 12.35 -17.86 27.25
C GLN A 103 12.77 -18.74 26.07
N ILE A 104 13.82 -19.55 26.25
CA ILE A 104 14.28 -20.47 25.21
C ILE A 104 13.29 -21.62 25.06
N ILE A 105 12.77 -21.81 23.85
CA ILE A 105 11.91 -22.94 23.46
C ILE A 105 12.75 -23.91 22.63
N ASP A 106 12.81 -25.17 23.05
CA ASP A 106 13.57 -26.18 22.33
C ASP A 106 12.88 -26.54 21.01
N ALA A 107 13.61 -26.34 19.92
CA ALA A 107 13.16 -26.62 18.58
C ALA A 107 13.75 -27.94 18.06
N ALA A 108 12.99 -28.59 17.17
CA ALA A 108 13.50 -29.71 16.38
C ALA A 108 14.66 -29.26 15.47
N PRO A 109 15.62 -30.14 15.14
CA PRO A 109 16.70 -29.84 14.20
C PRO A 109 16.18 -29.45 12.81
N GLY A 110 17.04 -28.81 12.00
CA GLY A 110 16.66 -28.33 10.67
C GLY A 110 15.86 -27.03 10.77
N ASP A 111 14.71 -26.97 10.11
CA ASP A 111 13.85 -25.77 10.06
C ASP A 111 12.95 -25.60 11.29
N GLY A 112 13.01 -26.52 12.27
CA GLY A 112 12.06 -26.58 13.37
C GLY A 112 11.94 -25.29 14.20
N ALA A 113 13.03 -24.53 14.36
CA ALA A 113 12.98 -23.26 15.08
C ALA A 113 12.18 -22.20 14.33
N MET A 114 12.37 -22.10 13.02
CA MET A 114 11.64 -21.19 12.15
C MET A 114 10.17 -21.64 11.96
N ASP A 115 9.91 -22.95 11.98
CA ASP A 115 8.55 -23.51 11.92
C ASP A 115 7.72 -23.20 13.17
N LEU A 116 8.35 -23.22 14.35
CA LEU A 116 7.73 -22.76 15.59
C LEU A 116 7.36 -21.27 15.52
N VAL A 117 8.19 -20.44 14.90
CA VAL A 117 7.89 -19.02 14.71
C VAL A 117 6.73 -18.84 13.72
N ALA A 118 6.76 -19.53 12.58
CA ALA A 118 5.70 -19.46 11.56
C ALA A 118 4.33 -19.88 12.12
N SER A 119 4.31 -20.94 12.94
CA SER A 119 3.09 -21.45 13.61
C SER A 119 2.65 -20.63 14.84
N GLY A 120 3.47 -19.69 15.32
CA GLY A 120 3.20 -18.89 16.53
C GLY A 120 3.53 -19.59 17.85
N GLY A 121 4.16 -20.77 17.80
CA GLY A 121 4.72 -21.47 18.96
C GLY A 121 5.91 -20.75 19.61
N ALA A 122 6.59 -19.86 18.87
CA ALA A 122 7.60 -18.94 19.37
C ALA A 122 7.43 -17.55 18.77
N ASP A 123 8.00 -16.53 19.42
CA ASP A 123 7.93 -15.14 18.97
C ASP A 123 9.06 -14.81 17.98
N ALA A 124 10.22 -15.44 18.18
CA ALA A 124 11.38 -15.32 17.29
C ALA A 124 12.24 -16.59 17.31
N ALA A 125 13.13 -16.72 16.32
CA ALA A 125 14.19 -17.73 16.24
C ALA A 125 15.52 -17.02 15.94
N VAL A 126 16.64 -17.67 16.24
CA VAL A 126 17.98 -17.18 15.83
C VAL A 126 18.64 -18.24 14.99
N GLU A 127 19.02 -17.89 13.76
CA GLU A 127 19.70 -18.80 12.83
C GLU A 127 20.80 -18.08 12.05
N ALA A 128 21.76 -18.84 11.54
CA ALA A 128 22.81 -18.29 10.67
C ALA A 128 22.20 -17.69 9.40
N LYS A 129 22.73 -16.55 8.92
CA LYS A 129 22.18 -15.81 7.77
C LYS A 129 21.85 -16.71 6.57
N LEU A 130 22.73 -17.65 6.23
CA LEU A 130 22.51 -18.58 5.12
C LEU A 130 21.23 -19.42 5.29
N TYR A 131 21.03 -20.03 6.47
CA TYR A 131 19.83 -20.85 6.73
C TYR A 131 18.57 -20.00 6.78
N ALA A 132 18.64 -18.82 7.41
CA ALA A 132 17.55 -17.85 7.41
C ALA A 132 17.14 -17.46 5.98
N ASN A 133 18.11 -17.13 5.13
CA ASN A 133 17.88 -16.78 3.73
C ASN A 133 17.23 -17.92 2.94
N LEU A 134 17.76 -19.14 3.08
CA LEU A 134 17.22 -20.32 2.38
C LEU A 134 15.77 -20.57 2.77
N ARG A 135 15.47 -20.54 4.08
CA ARG A 135 14.10 -20.76 4.56
C ARG A 135 13.15 -19.67 4.09
N ILE A 136 13.50 -18.40 4.28
CA ILE A 136 12.61 -17.28 3.92
C ILE A 136 12.40 -17.22 2.40
N ASN A 137 13.42 -17.50 1.58
CA ASN A 137 13.26 -17.52 0.12
C ASN A 137 12.43 -18.73 -0.36
N SER A 138 12.45 -19.84 0.38
CA SER A 138 11.58 -21.00 0.10
C SER A 138 10.15 -20.83 0.62
N ASP A 139 9.92 -19.85 1.51
CA ASP A 139 8.61 -19.55 2.07
C ASP A 139 7.74 -18.82 1.04
N ASN A 140 6.95 -19.60 0.30
CA ASN A 140 6.00 -19.11 -0.69
C ASN A 140 4.96 -18.12 -0.13
N ASN A 141 4.73 -18.12 1.19
CA ASN A 141 3.72 -17.29 1.84
C ASN A 141 4.30 -16.02 2.49
N GLY A 142 5.64 -15.86 2.53
CA GLY A 142 6.30 -14.70 3.12
C GLY A 142 5.92 -14.47 4.59
N GLN A 143 5.71 -15.54 5.35
CA GLN A 143 5.33 -15.51 6.76
C GLN A 143 6.49 -15.11 7.67
N LEU A 144 7.73 -15.33 7.22
CA LEU A 144 8.93 -15.05 8.00
C LEU A 144 9.74 -13.87 7.42
N ARG A 145 10.39 -13.13 8.30
CA ARG A 145 11.34 -12.07 7.94
C ARG A 145 12.52 -12.02 8.90
N GLN A 146 13.66 -11.56 8.42
CA GLN A 146 14.78 -11.16 9.28
C GLN A 146 14.47 -9.80 9.90
N VAL A 147 14.68 -9.69 11.21
CA VAL A 147 14.33 -8.47 11.98
C VAL A 147 15.53 -7.78 12.60
N ALA A 148 16.53 -8.56 13.02
CA ALA A 148 17.75 -8.05 13.63
C ALA A 148 18.94 -8.93 13.25
N ARG A 149 20.12 -8.31 13.23
CA ARG A 149 21.40 -8.99 13.08
C ARG A 149 22.01 -9.20 14.46
N VAL A 150 22.65 -10.35 14.67
CA VAL A 150 23.31 -10.75 15.91
C VAL A 150 24.80 -10.94 15.59
N ASP A 151 25.62 -10.07 16.16
CA ASP A 151 27.05 -9.94 15.83
C ASP A 151 27.97 -10.32 17.00
N GLU A 152 27.42 -10.55 18.19
CA GLU A 152 28.18 -10.82 19.42
C GLU A 152 29.04 -12.09 19.31
N ILE A 153 28.51 -13.11 18.63
CA ILE A 153 29.23 -14.35 18.32
C ILE A 153 28.94 -14.70 16.86
N PRO A 154 29.94 -14.74 15.98
CA PRO A 154 29.73 -15.10 14.58
C PRO A 154 29.41 -16.60 14.44
N ALA A 155 28.60 -16.93 13.43
CA ALA A 155 28.40 -18.31 13.02
C ALA A 155 29.63 -18.76 12.20
N GLN A 156 30.49 -19.56 12.83
CA GLN A 156 31.68 -20.13 12.22
C GLN A 156 31.41 -21.56 11.74
N PHE A 157 31.70 -21.81 10.48
CA PHE A 157 31.54 -23.12 9.84
C PHE A 157 32.88 -23.71 9.42
N HIS A 158 33.01 -25.00 9.71
CA HIS A 158 34.23 -25.78 9.60
C HIS A 158 33.94 -27.05 8.77
N PHE A 159 35.01 -27.67 8.29
CA PHE A 159 34.99 -29.08 7.95
C PHE A 159 35.21 -29.88 9.23
N ALA A 160 34.41 -30.92 9.43
CA ALA A 160 34.63 -31.91 10.47
C ALA A 160 35.05 -33.24 9.83
N ALA A 161 36.11 -33.84 10.32
CA ALA A 161 36.57 -35.17 9.94
C ALA A 161 36.26 -36.17 11.05
N SER A 162 36.04 -37.43 10.66
CA SER A 162 36.00 -38.54 11.60
C SER A 162 37.34 -38.69 12.32
N HIS A 163 37.37 -39.39 13.44
CA HIS A 163 38.62 -39.65 14.17
C HIS A 163 39.68 -40.33 13.28
N GLU A 164 39.27 -41.31 12.47
CA GLU A 164 40.15 -42.01 11.53
C GLU A 164 40.70 -41.10 10.42
N ALA A 165 39.89 -40.12 9.99
CA ALA A 165 40.25 -39.17 8.94
C ALA A 165 40.87 -37.87 9.49
N ALA A 166 41.16 -37.77 10.79
CA ALA A 166 41.67 -36.55 11.43
C ALA A 166 42.97 -36.03 10.77
N GLY A 167 43.80 -36.92 10.24
CA GLY A 167 45.01 -36.57 9.49
C GLY A 167 44.77 -35.75 8.21
N LEU A 168 43.54 -35.71 7.69
CA LEU A 168 43.17 -34.86 6.56
C LEU A 168 43.05 -33.38 6.94
N ILE A 169 42.78 -33.06 8.21
CA ILE A 169 42.51 -31.68 8.64
C ILE A 169 43.66 -30.71 8.29
N PRO A 170 44.94 -31.01 8.56
CA PRO A 170 46.04 -30.13 8.17
C PRO A 170 46.21 -29.96 6.65
N LEU A 171 45.78 -30.95 5.85
CA LEU A 171 45.78 -30.86 4.39
C LEU A 171 44.63 -29.97 3.90
N ILE A 172 43.45 -30.13 4.51
CA ILE A 172 42.27 -29.30 4.25
C ILE A 172 42.57 -27.85 4.60
N ASN A 173 43.20 -27.57 5.75
CA ASN A 173 43.57 -26.20 6.13
C ASN A 173 44.53 -25.56 5.12
N ARG A 174 45.52 -26.32 4.61
CA ARG A 174 46.41 -25.85 3.54
C ARG A 174 45.65 -25.57 2.23
N ALA A 175 44.75 -26.47 1.84
CA ALA A 175 43.93 -26.27 0.64
C ALA A 175 42.97 -25.09 0.78
N LEU A 176 42.40 -24.87 1.96
CA LEU A 176 41.56 -23.71 2.29
C LEU A 176 42.36 -22.42 2.19
N ALA A 177 43.57 -22.39 2.77
CA ALA A 177 44.47 -21.25 2.72
C ALA A 177 44.85 -20.86 1.28
N ASP A 178 44.96 -21.83 0.38
CA ASP A 178 45.27 -21.64 -1.04
C ASP A 178 44.07 -21.17 -1.89
N ILE A 179 42.84 -21.12 -1.35
CA ILE A 179 41.69 -20.55 -2.08
C ILE A 179 41.86 -19.02 -2.19
N PRO A 180 41.93 -18.44 -3.41
CA PRO A 180 42.07 -17.00 -3.61
C PRO A 180 40.93 -16.23 -2.95
N THR A 181 41.24 -15.04 -2.44
CA THR A 181 40.26 -14.14 -1.81
C THR A 181 39.11 -13.78 -2.76
N THR A 182 39.41 -13.55 -4.04
CA THR A 182 38.40 -13.29 -5.08
C THR A 182 37.40 -14.43 -5.24
N GLU A 183 37.86 -15.67 -5.12
CA GLU A 183 37.02 -16.86 -5.18
C GLU A 183 36.21 -17.03 -3.89
N ARG A 184 36.81 -16.81 -2.72
CA ARG A 184 36.08 -16.81 -1.43
C ARG A 184 34.94 -15.79 -1.45
N ASP A 185 35.21 -14.58 -1.93
CA ASP A 185 34.22 -13.51 -2.06
C ASP A 185 33.11 -13.87 -3.05
N ARG A 186 33.45 -14.51 -4.17
CA ARG A 186 32.48 -15.00 -5.16
C ARG A 186 31.53 -16.03 -4.52
N LEU A 187 32.08 -17.00 -3.79
CA LEU A 187 31.30 -18.01 -3.08
C LEU A 187 30.44 -17.38 -1.97
N TYR A 188 30.99 -16.45 -1.20
CA TYR A 188 30.27 -15.73 -0.16
C TYR A 188 29.09 -14.92 -0.73
N ARG A 189 29.31 -14.18 -1.82
CA ARG A 189 28.24 -13.41 -2.46
C ARG A 189 27.13 -14.26 -3.05
N ARG A 190 27.50 -15.40 -3.65
CA ARG A 190 26.55 -16.33 -4.27
C ARG A 190 25.58 -16.92 -3.24
N TRP A 191 26.08 -17.27 -2.05
CA TRP A 191 25.30 -18.04 -1.08
C TRP A 191 24.84 -17.23 0.14
N VAL A 192 25.67 -16.32 0.65
CA VAL A 192 25.45 -15.65 1.95
C VAL A 192 25.06 -14.18 1.82
N ALA A 193 25.69 -13.42 0.90
CA ALA A 193 25.43 -11.98 0.77
C ALA A 193 24.09 -11.64 0.08
N VAL A 194 23.31 -12.64 -0.32
CA VAL A 194 21.98 -12.43 -0.88
C VAL A 194 21.07 -11.93 0.23
N ASP A 195 20.82 -10.62 0.27
CA ASP A 195 19.81 -10.08 1.17
C ASP A 195 18.43 -10.46 0.66
N VAL A 196 17.62 -11.06 1.53
CA VAL A 196 16.21 -11.29 1.26
C VAL A 196 15.55 -9.92 1.19
N ARG A 197 15.26 -9.45 -0.03
CA ARG A 197 14.44 -8.26 -0.19
C ARG A 197 13.05 -8.64 0.32
N PRO A 198 12.52 -7.98 1.37
CA PRO A 198 11.14 -8.20 1.75
C PRO A 198 10.31 -7.88 0.50
N GLY A 199 9.55 -8.87 0.00
CA GLY A 199 8.64 -8.64 -1.11
C GLY A 199 7.77 -7.43 -0.76
N PHE A 200 7.64 -6.49 -1.70
CA PHE A 200 6.81 -5.30 -1.48
C PHE A 200 5.41 -5.76 -1.07
N ALA A 201 5.00 -5.46 0.17
CA ALA A 201 3.82 -6.04 0.82
C ALA A 201 2.50 -5.47 0.27
N TRP A 202 2.37 -5.26 -1.03
CA TRP A 202 1.18 -4.70 -1.68
C TRP A 202 -0.07 -5.49 -1.35
N ARG A 203 0.04 -6.82 -1.14
CA ARG A 203 -1.08 -7.69 -0.72
C ARG A 203 -1.73 -7.25 0.60
N ARG A 204 -0.97 -6.69 1.54
CA ARG A 204 -1.52 -6.14 2.79
C ARG A 204 -2.34 -4.88 2.56
N TRP A 205 -1.93 -4.07 1.58
CA TRP A 205 -2.60 -2.83 1.20
C TRP A 205 -3.67 -3.03 0.12
N ALA A 206 -3.71 -4.19 -0.52
CA ALA A 206 -4.69 -4.52 -1.55
C ALA A 206 -6.15 -4.25 -1.12
N PRO A 207 -6.63 -4.63 0.09
CA PRO A 207 -7.99 -4.29 0.49
C PRO A 207 -8.18 -2.78 0.67
N LEU A 208 -7.18 -2.04 1.18
CA LEU A 208 -7.24 -0.58 1.36
C LEU A 208 -7.22 0.17 0.03
N ILE A 209 -6.43 -0.30 -0.93
CA ILE A 209 -6.37 0.22 -2.29
C ILE A 209 -7.70 -0.08 -3.00
N ALA A 210 -8.25 -1.29 -2.82
CA ALA A 210 -9.53 -1.68 -3.41
C ALA A 210 -10.70 -0.85 -2.87
N THR A 211 -10.75 -0.59 -1.56
CA THR A 211 -11.77 0.28 -0.94
C THR A 211 -11.59 1.74 -1.35
N GLY A 212 -10.36 2.23 -1.39
CA GLY A 212 -10.04 3.57 -1.90
C GLY A 212 -10.46 3.74 -3.36
N ALA A 213 -10.17 2.75 -4.21
CA ALA A 213 -10.55 2.74 -5.62
C ALA A 213 -12.07 2.69 -5.81
N THR A 214 -12.79 1.86 -5.04
CA THR A 214 -14.26 1.84 -5.10
C THR A 214 -14.86 3.16 -4.63
N ALA A 215 -14.35 3.78 -3.56
CA ALA A 215 -14.80 5.09 -3.12
C ALA A 215 -14.59 6.18 -4.19
N LEU A 216 -13.42 6.18 -4.84
CA LEU A 216 -13.12 7.09 -5.95
C LEU A 216 -14.06 6.89 -7.15
N LEU A 217 -14.33 5.63 -7.52
CA LEU A 217 -15.27 5.30 -8.60
C LEU A 217 -16.70 5.72 -8.27
N LEU A 218 -17.14 5.57 -7.02
CA LEU A 218 -18.46 6.03 -6.57
C LEU A 218 -18.56 7.55 -6.60
N LEU A 219 -17.53 8.27 -6.13
CA LEU A 219 -17.47 9.73 -6.21
C LEU A 219 -17.50 10.22 -7.66
N ALA A 220 -16.75 9.58 -8.55
CA ALA A 220 -16.77 9.88 -9.98
C ALA A 220 -18.16 9.60 -10.59
N ALA A 221 -18.81 8.49 -10.23
CA ALA A 221 -20.15 8.15 -10.70
C ALA A 221 -21.21 9.17 -10.22
N ILE A 222 -21.13 9.60 -8.96
CA ILE A 222 -22.00 10.64 -8.40
C ILE A 222 -21.76 11.97 -9.12
N SER A 223 -20.50 12.34 -9.36
CA SER A 223 -20.14 13.57 -10.07
C SER A 223 -20.71 13.57 -11.50
N VAL A 224 -20.53 12.47 -12.24
CA VAL A 224 -21.09 12.32 -13.59
C VAL A 224 -22.62 12.31 -13.57
N TRP A 225 -23.24 11.66 -12.59
CA TRP A 225 -24.69 11.68 -12.42
C TRP A 225 -25.22 13.09 -12.16
N TRP A 226 -24.57 13.84 -11.26
CA TRP A 226 -24.91 15.23 -10.96
C TRP A 226 -24.75 16.10 -12.21
N MET A 227 -23.63 15.97 -12.92
CA MET A 227 -23.38 16.70 -14.17
C MET A 227 -24.50 16.44 -15.19
N ARG A 228 -24.86 15.18 -15.41
CA ARG A 228 -25.96 14.81 -16.32
C ARG A 228 -27.32 15.34 -15.87
N ARG A 229 -27.59 15.33 -14.56
CA ARG A 229 -28.82 15.89 -14.00
C ARG A 229 -28.88 17.40 -14.21
N LEU A 230 -27.79 18.11 -13.92
CA LEU A 230 -27.69 19.56 -14.08
C LEU A 230 -27.91 19.97 -15.54
N HIS A 231 -27.26 19.28 -16.49
CA HIS A 231 -27.47 19.55 -17.92
C HIS A 231 -28.91 19.30 -18.38
N ARG A 232 -29.58 18.26 -17.85
CA ARG A 232 -31.00 18.01 -18.12
C ARG A 232 -31.89 19.11 -17.58
N GLU A 233 -31.55 19.66 -16.41
CA GLU A 233 -32.32 20.73 -15.77
C GLU A 233 -32.18 22.05 -16.51
N VAL A 234 -30.97 22.39 -16.96
CA VAL A 234 -30.70 23.55 -17.83
C VAL A 234 -31.44 23.41 -19.17
N ALA A 235 -31.42 22.22 -19.80
CA ALA A 235 -32.15 21.99 -21.05
C ALA A 235 -33.67 22.17 -20.90
N ARG A 236 -34.24 21.78 -19.75
CA ARG A 236 -35.67 22.00 -19.45
C ARG A 236 -36.02 23.49 -19.30
N ARG A 237 -35.14 24.29 -18.68
CA ARG A 237 -35.34 25.74 -18.55
C ARG A 237 -35.30 26.44 -19.91
N GLY A 238 -34.36 26.06 -20.78
CA GLY A 238 -34.27 26.62 -22.14
C GLY A 238 -35.54 26.40 -22.98
N GLN A 239 -36.20 25.24 -22.84
CA GLN A 239 -37.48 24.99 -23.53
C GLN A 239 -38.64 25.83 -22.99
N ALA A 240 -38.67 26.11 -21.68
CA ALA A 240 -39.70 26.98 -21.09
C ALA A 240 -39.53 28.44 -21.55
N GLU A 241 -38.28 28.93 -21.60
CA GLU A 241 -37.95 30.26 -22.12
C GLU A 241 -38.34 30.40 -23.59
N GLN A 242 -38.02 29.41 -24.43
CA GLN A 242 -38.39 29.43 -25.85
C GLN A 242 -39.91 29.39 -26.08
N ARG A 243 -40.67 28.66 -25.25
CA ARG A 243 -42.13 28.66 -25.33
C ARG A 243 -42.73 30.01 -24.94
N LEU A 244 -42.18 30.67 -23.91
CA LEU A 244 -42.62 32.00 -23.52
C LEU A 244 -42.36 33.02 -24.63
N LEU A 245 -41.17 32.98 -25.25
CA LEU A 245 -40.84 33.85 -26.38
C LEU A 245 -41.69 33.55 -27.62
N ALA A 246 -41.94 32.28 -27.94
CA ALA A 246 -42.81 31.90 -29.07
C ALA A 246 -44.26 32.37 -28.86
N VAL A 247 -44.81 32.21 -27.64
CA VAL A 247 -46.15 32.71 -27.30
C VAL A 247 -46.16 34.25 -27.35
N ALA A 248 -45.18 34.91 -26.75
CA ALA A 248 -45.05 36.37 -26.76
C ALA A 248 -44.95 36.95 -28.18
N ASN A 249 -44.21 36.30 -29.08
CA ASN A 249 -44.07 36.73 -30.48
C ASN A 249 -45.27 36.35 -31.37
N SER A 250 -46.08 35.36 -30.97
CA SER A 250 -47.31 34.98 -31.69
C SER A 250 -48.52 35.85 -31.34
N LEU A 251 -48.42 36.65 -30.27
CA LEU A 251 -49.47 37.58 -29.87
C LEU A 251 -49.30 38.90 -30.65
N PRO A 252 -50.32 39.38 -31.38
CA PRO A 252 -50.26 40.65 -32.12
C PRO A 252 -50.36 41.89 -31.19
N GLY A 253 -49.78 41.82 -29.99
CA GLY A 253 -49.90 42.85 -28.95
C GLY A 253 -48.62 43.06 -28.15
N LEU A 254 -48.53 44.22 -27.49
CA LEU A 254 -47.39 44.60 -26.66
C LEU A 254 -47.38 43.81 -25.35
N VAL A 255 -46.36 42.98 -25.13
CA VAL A 255 -46.12 42.33 -23.83
C VAL A 255 -45.01 43.08 -23.09
N PHE A 256 -45.36 43.67 -21.95
CA PHE A 256 -44.42 44.35 -21.06
C PHE A 256 -44.56 43.86 -19.62
N GLN A 257 -43.46 43.87 -18.88
CA GLN A 257 -43.43 43.59 -17.45
C GLN A 257 -42.95 44.82 -16.69
N TYR A 258 -43.62 45.15 -15.59
CA TYR A 258 -43.12 46.11 -14.61
C TYR A 258 -42.29 45.36 -13.56
N ILE A 259 -41.03 45.77 -13.41
CA ILE A 259 -40.14 45.28 -12.36
C ILE A 259 -39.86 46.47 -11.43
N THR A 260 -40.15 46.30 -10.15
CA THR A 260 -39.76 47.26 -9.12
C THR A 260 -38.34 46.92 -8.68
N THR A 261 -37.37 47.79 -8.97
CA THR A 261 -36.01 47.63 -8.44
C THR A 261 -35.98 47.89 -6.93
N ALA A 262 -34.93 47.42 -6.25
CA ALA A 262 -34.77 47.57 -4.80
C ALA A 262 -34.88 49.04 -4.32
N ASP A 263 -34.61 50.00 -5.21
CA ASP A 263 -34.72 51.46 -4.96
C ASP A 263 -36.13 52.03 -5.13
N GLY A 264 -37.15 51.19 -5.32
CA GLY A 264 -38.55 51.61 -5.50
C GLY A 264 -38.88 52.20 -6.88
N LYS A 265 -37.93 52.18 -7.82
CA LYS A 265 -38.18 52.62 -9.20
C LYS A 265 -38.87 51.52 -10.01
N LEU A 266 -39.91 51.90 -10.74
CA LEU A 266 -40.58 51.03 -11.71
C LEU A 266 -39.80 51.06 -13.02
N VAL A 267 -39.29 49.89 -13.44
CA VAL A 267 -38.65 49.71 -14.74
C VAL A 267 -39.54 48.84 -15.60
N GLN A 268 -39.89 49.34 -16.80
CA GLN A 268 -40.66 48.59 -17.78
C GLN A 268 -39.70 47.84 -18.72
N ARG A 269 -39.90 46.53 -18.88
CA ARG A 269 -39.18 45.72 -19.89
C ARG A 269 -40.17 45.16 -20.90
N TYR A 270 -39.81 45.25 -22.17
CA TYR A 270 -40.61 44.72 -23.28
C TYR A 270 -40.08 43.35 -23.70
N PHE A 271 -40.99 42.41 -24.00
CA PHE A 271 -40.64 41.02 -24.31
C PHE A 271 -41.09 40.54 -25.70
N SER A 272 -41.93 41.31 -26.40
CA SER A 272 -42.42 40.97 -27.74
C SER A 272 -41.67 41.74 -28.83
N GLU A 273 -41.30 41.07 -29.92
CA GLU A 273 -40.68 41.75 -31.09
C GLU A 273 -41.63 42.75 -31.77
N ALA A 274 -42.94 42.60 -31.59
CA ALA A 274 -43.98 43.52 -32.08
C ALA A 274 -43.91 44.94 -31.47
N VAL A 275 -42.96 45.21 -30.57
CA VAL A 275 -42.77 46.54 -29.94
C VAL A 275 -42.36 47.58 -30.97
N ASP A 276 -41.43 47.24 -31.86
CA ASP A 276 -41.01 48.16 -32.92
C ASP A 276 -42.11 48.36 -33.97
N ASP A 277 -42.95 47.36 -34.22
CA ASP A 277 -44.11 47.49 -35.11
C ASP A 277 -45.20 48.41 -34.52
N PHE A 278 -45.43 48.33 -33.21
CA PHE A 278 -46.51 49.09 -32.54
C PHE A 278 -46.07 50.49 -32.11
N LEU A 279 -44.83 50.67 -31.66
CA LEU A 279 -44.29 51.94 -31.16
C LEU A 279 -43.40 52.65 -32.19
N GLY A 280 -42.91 51.92 -33.20
CA GLY A 280 -41.94 52.37 -34.19
C GLY A 280 -40.49 52.18 -33.75
N PRO A 281 -39.54 52.20 -34.70
CA PRO A 281 -38.15 51.89 -34.45
C PRO A 281 -37.50 52.86 -33.44
N GLY A 282 -36.72 52.32 -32.51
CA GLY A 282 -35.89 53.07 -31.56
C GLY A 282 -36.59 53.53 -30.27
N LEU A 283 -37.84 53.10 -30.04
CA LEU A 283 -38.60 53.44 -28.82
C LEU A 283 -38.69 52.29 -27.80
N ALA A 284 -38.11 51.13 -28.10
CA ALA A 284 -38.01 50.00 -27.17
C ALA A 284 -37.13 50.31 -25.94
N ASP A 285 -36.20 51.27 -26.06
CA ASP A 285 -35.31 51.71 -24.98
C ASP A 285 -35.92 52.83 -24.10
N ALA A 286 -37.15 53.25 -24.38
CA ALA A 286 -37.83 54.28 -23.59
C ALA A 286 -38.12 53.76 -22.16
N PRO A 287 -37.93 54.60 -21.11
CA PRO A 287 -38.12 54.19 -19.72
C PRO A 287 -39.54 53.73 -19.40
N SER A 288 -40.53 54.26 -20.14
CA SER A 288 -41.94 53.86 -20.03
C SER A 288 -42.69 54.01 -21.35
N LEU A 289 -43.77 53.22 -21.50
CA LEU A 289 -44.67 53.30 -22.66
C LEU A 289 -45.27 54.71 -22.82
N PHE A 290 -45.59 55.37 -21.70
CA PHE A 290 -46.17 56.70 -21.71
C PHE A 290 -45.21 57.74 -22.29
N GLU A 291 -43.94 57.71 -21.92
CA GLU A 291 -42.93 58.61 -22.50
C GLU A 291 -42.70 58.33 -23.98
N ALA A 292 -42.68 57.05 -24.37
CA ALA A 292 -42.56 56.65 -25.77
C ALA A 292 -43.70 57.23 -26.63
N VAL A 293 -44.95 57.07 -26.19
CA VAL A 293 -46.14 57.58 -26.89
C VAL A 293 -46.21 59.11 -26.84
N ALA A 294 -45.88 59.72 -25.70
CA ALA A 294 -45.89 61.18 -25.55
C ALA A 294 -44.91 61.86 -26.52
N SER A 295 -43.74 61.25 -26.77
CA SER A 295 -42.72 61.80 -27.68
C SER A 295 -43.19 61.93 -29.14
N ARG A 296 -44.18 61.13 -29.56
CA ARG A 296 -44.71 61.11 -30.93
C ARG A 296 -46.09 61.75 -31.09
N THR A 297 -46.74 62.12 -29.98
CA THR A 297 -48.07 62.73 -30.05
C THR A 297 -47.93 64.21 -30.43
N PRO A 298 -48.47 64.68 -31.58
CA PRO A 298 -48.41 66.09 -31.95
C PRO A 298 -49.08 66.95 -30.87
N PRO A 299 -48.58 68.16 -30.56
CA PRO A 299 -49.12 68.98 -29.48
C PRO A 299 -50.61 69.33 -29.64
N ALA A 300 -51.14 69.29 -30.86
CA ALA A 300 -52.57 69.50 -31.14
C ALA A 300 -53.48 68.31 -30.72
N GLN A 301 -52.92 67.11 -30.53
CA GLN A 301 -53.62 65.90 -30.09
C GLN A 301 -53.18 65.45 -28.69
N ALA A 302 -52.22 66.14 -28.09
CA ALA A 302 -51.78 65.90 -26.73
C ALA A 302 -52.88 66.32 -25.75
N VAL A 303 -53.66 65.36 -25.27
CA VAL A 303 -54.54 65.58 -24.13
C VAL A 303 -53.64 65.70 -22.91
N THR A 304 -53.62 66.87 -22.27
CA THR A 304 -52.99 67.01 -20.95
C THR A 304 -53.64 66.00 -20.00
N ALA A 305 -52.87 65.02 -19.57
CA ALA A 305 -53.29 64.15 -18.48
C ALA A 305 -53.59 65.05 -17.28
N ARG A 306 -54.88 65.20 -16.95
CA ARG A 306 -55.28 65.87 -15.72
C ARG A 306 -54.58 65.16 -14.56
N PRO A 307 -54.04 65.88 -13.57
CA PRO A 307 -53.55 65.25 -12.35
C PRO A 307 -54.69 64.40 -11.79
N GLY A 308 -54.43 63.11 -11.61
CA GLY A 308 -55.43 62.13 -11.26
C GLY A 308 -56.25 62.61 -10.06
N ARG A 309 -57.57 62.64 -10.23
CA ARG A 309 -58.46 62.46 -9.07
C ARG A 309 -58.01 61.17 -8.40
N ALA A 310 -57.87 61.22 -7.08
CA ALA A 310 -57.66 60.04 -6.26
C ALA A 310 -58.61 58.93 -6.74
N TRP A 311 -58.02 57.81 -7.14
CA TRP A 311 -58.80 56.59 -7.36
C TRP A 311 -59.59 56.34 -6.08
N PRO A 312 -60.91 56.16 -6.13
CA PRO A 312 -61.64 55.79 -4.93
C PRO A 312 -61.04 54.47 -4.42
N ASP A 313 -60.75 54.44 -3.11
CA ASP A 313 -60.35 53.26 -2.34
C ASP A 313 -61.38 52.14 -2.49
N ARG A 314 -61.37 51.47 -3.63
CA ARG A 314 -62.01 50.18 -3.83
C ARG A 314 -60.91 49.14 -4.04
N VAL A 315 -60.12 49.03 -2.97
CA VAL A 315 -59.75 47.77 -2.31
C VAL A 315 -59.80 46.58 -3.25
N SER A 316 -58.63 46.25 -3.78
CA SER A 316 -58.05 44.92 -3.73
C SER A 316 -59.06 43.83 -3.33
N ARG A 317 -59.64 43.14 -4.30
CA ARG A 317 -60.09 41.78 -4.02
C ARG A 317 -58.84 40.92 -3.92
N PRO A 318 -58.46 40.40 -2.73
CA PRO A 318 -57.48 39.34 -2.71
C PRO A 318 -58.05 38.17 -3.52
N CYS A 319 -57.29 37.64 -4.48
CA CYS A 319 -57.54 36.29 -4.95
C CYS A 319 -57.39 35.38 -3.71
N GLN A 320 -58.51 35.01 -3.10
CA GLN A 320 -58.52 33.88 -2.19
C GLN A 320 -58.07 32.65 -2.98
N PRO A 321 -57.13 31.84 -2.46
CA PRO A 321 -56.89 30.53 -3.03
C PRO A 321 -58.19 29.74 -2.85
N GLN A 322 -58.87 29.41 -3.95
CA GLN A 322 -59.85 28.34 -3.90
C GLN A 322 -59.07 27.05 -3.64
N ASP A 323 -59.29 26.47 -2.47
CA ASP A 323 -59.02 25.07 -2.21
C ASP A 323 -59.71 24.25 -3.30
N GLY A 324 -58.89 23.82 -4.26
CA GLY A 324 -59.27 23.00 -5.40
C GLY A 324 -58.21 21.94 -5.56
N THR A 325 -58.22 20.96 -4.67
CA THR A 325 -57.73 19.62 -4.94
C THR A 325 -58.34 19.14 -6.25
N LEU A 326 -57.55 19.13 -7.32
CA LEU A 326 -57.83 18.30 -8.49
C LEU A 326 -56.55 17.63 -8.95
N HIS A 327 -56.64 16.32 -8.86
CA HIS A 327 -55.70 15.29 -9.24
C HIS A 327 -55.19 15.39 -10.68
N TRP A 328 -53.98 14.82 -10.84
CA TRP A 328 -53.21 14.45 -12.04
C TRP A 328 -52.25 15.50 -12.59
#